data_AF-A0A172TT13-F1
#
_entry.id   AF-A0A172TT13-F1
#
_cell.length_a   1.000
_cell.length_b   1.000
_cell.length_c   1.000
_cell.angle_alpha   90.00
_cell.angle_beta   90.00
_cell.angle_gamma   90.00
#
_symmetry.space_group_name_H-M   'P 1'
#
loop_
_entity.id
_entity.type
_entity.pdbx_description
1 polymer ?
#
loop_
_entity_poly.entity_id
_entity_poly.type
_entity_poly.pdbx_seq_one_letter_code
_entity_poly.pdbx_strand_id
1 'polypeptide(L)'
;MQDMVRYGIFLLLLAIAACNNNKKTTTKEEESDTAFNYETFTGWFKGASLPYQLTDSGLLNNEDTTTIRSEVFAHYISDSVKTKLFGKTTAKVKYVPLVYFKQANNEQYYVVKAVSGGKKTAMLAVFDKDAQFLNAFPFLVPDADPKTSQVSSIDKYFSINRAISRKMPNDVIVEGKDVYAFDGATKSFALVMTDVLEDNNQELINPIDTLSKKTPFAGDYIKDKRNIVSIRDGHNEKEIQFFVHFERMNGECNGELKGTALMTSSKTAVYNQGGDPCRLEFHFTSNSVRLKEAEGCGQYRGVKCIIEGSFPKKRESKTESGKQKKS
;
A
#
# COMPACT_ATOMS: atom_id res chain seq x y z
N MET A 1 44.46 72.77 -34.64
CA MET A 1 43.11 72.18 -34.55
C MET A 1 43.08 70.72 -35.02
N GLN A 2 44.17 69.97 -34.83
CA GLN A 2 44.27 68.53 -35.18
C GLN A 2 44.65 67.68 -33.95
N ASP A 3 45.29 68.28 -32.95
CA ASP A 3 45.66 67.58 -31.71
C ASP A 3 44.50 67.49 -30.70
N MET A 4 43.58 68.46 -30.64
CA MET A 4 42.40 68.36 -29.76
C MET A 4 41.40 67.27 -30.19
N VAL A 5 41.40 66.88 -31.48
CA VAL A 5 40.54 65.78 -31.98
C VAL A 5 41.14 64.42 -31.64
N ARG A 6 42.48 64.30 -31.55
CA ARG A 6 43.17 63.07 -31.15
C ARG A 6 43.02 62.77 -29.65
N TYR A 7 43.07 63.79 -28.80
CA TYR A 7 42.82 63.60 -27.36
C TYR A 7 41.33 63.36 -27.05
N GLY A 8 40.41 63.94 -27.83
CA GLY A 8 38.97 63.67 -27.69
C GLY A 8 38.57 62.23 -28.04
N ILE A 9 39.23 61.61 -29.04
CA ILE A 9 38.96 60.22 -29.43
C ILE A 9 39.59 59.23 -28.43
N PHE A 10 40.73 59.56 -27.83
CA PHE A 10 41.37 58.70 -26.82
C PHE A 10 40.61 58.68 -25.47
N LEU A 11 39.98 59.79 -25.09
CA LEU A 11 39.13 59.88 -23.90
C LEU A 11 37.76 59.20 -24.09
N LEU A 12 37.25 59.14 -25.34
CA LEU A 12 36.00 58.45 -25.67
C LEU A 12 36.18 56.92 -25.73
N LEU A 13 37.38 56.42 -26.09
CA LEU A 13 37.69 54.98 -26.11
C LEU A 13 37.93 54.38 -24.71
N LEU A 14 38.33 55.19 -23.72
CA LEU A 14 38.43 54.76 -22.31
C LEU A 14 37.07 54.66 -21.61
N ALA A 15 36.04 55.34 -22.11
CA ALA A 15 34.69 55.33 -21.52
C ALA A 15 33.85 54.08 -21.91
N ILE A 16 34.26 53.31 -22.93
CA ILE A 16 33.50 52.14 -23.42
C ILE A 16 34.07 50.81 -22.85
N ALA A 17 35.20 50.85 -22.14
CA ALA A 17 35.73 49.70 -21.41
C ALA A 17 35.19 49.57 -19.96
N ALA A 18 34.39 50.52 -19.50
CA ALA A 18 33.74 50.49 -18.18
C ALA A 18 32.33 49.87 -18.28
N CYS A 19 32.27 48.63 -18.76
CA CYS A 19 31.09 47.79 -18.59
C CYS A 19 31.12 47.15 -17.19
N ASN A 20 30.03 47.38 -16.47
CA ASN A 20 29.70 47.02 -15.11
C ASN A 20 30.01 45.55 -14.77
N ASN A 21 31.18 45.30 -14.16
CA ASN A 21 31.50 44.05 -13.49
C ASN A 21 31.63 44.37 -12.00
N ASN A 22 30.51 44.29 -11.28
CA ASN A 22 30.49 44.32 -9.81
C ASN A 22 31.11 43.02 -9.26
N LYS A 23 32.43 42.87 -9.39
CA LYS A 23 33.22 42.00 -8.54
C LYS A 23 33.44 42.74 -7.23
N LYS A 24 32.61 42.43 -6.23
CA LYS A 24 32.95 42.73 -4.84
C LYS A 24 34.23 41.97 -4.49
N THR A 25 35.21 42.76 -4.08
CA THR A 25 36.43 42.42 -3.37
C THR A 25 36.17 41.34 -2.33
N THR A 26 36.87 40.21 -2.48
CA THR A 26 36.97 39.17 -1.46
C THR A 26 37.86 39.70 -0.33
N THR A 27 37.28 40.50 0.55
CA THR A 27 37.81 40.64 1.90
C THR A 27 37.40 39.37 2.63
N LYS A 28 38.40 38.62 3.11
CA LYS A 28 38.21 37.55 4.07
C LYS A 28 37.63 38.17 5.33
N GLU A 29 36.32 38.04 5.52
CA GLU A 29 35.69 38.08 6.82
C GLU A 29 34.95 36.76 6.98
N GLU A 30 35.32 36.09 8.05
CA GLU A 30 34.81 34.82 8.52
C GLU A 30 33.35 35.01 8.95
N GLU A 31 32.42 34.51 8.16
CA GLU A 31 31.16 33.97 8.67
C GLU A 31 30.81 32.75 7.82
N SER A 32 30.84 31.59 8.46
CA SER A 32 30.42 30.33 7.87
C SER A 32 28.91 30.37 7.60
N ASP A 33 28.52 30.82 6.42
CA ASP A 33 27.11 30.85 6.01
C ASP A 33 26.68 29.46 5.51
N THR A 34 26.61 28.52 6.45
CA THR A 34 26.05 27.17 6.29
C THR A 34 24.55 27.14 6.60
N ALA A 35 23.92 28.29 6.79
CA ALA A 35 22.51 28.39 7.14
C ALA A 35 21.62 28.15 5.91
N PHE A 36 20.64 27.26 6.07
CA PHE A 36 19.64 26.98 5.03
C PHE A 36 18.77 28.20 4.75
N ASN A 37 18.88 28.78 3.55
CA ASN A 37 17.96 29.82 3.09
C ASN A 37 16.67 29.18 2.53
N TYR A 38 15.59 29.25 3.32
CA TYR A 38 14.30 28.64 2.99
C TYR A 38 13.59 29.26 1.78
N GLU A 39 13.72 30.57 1.58
CA GLU A 39 13.14 31.25 0.43
C GLU A 39 13.79 30.77 -0.87
N THR A 40 15.11 30.61 -0.84
CA THR A 40 15.89 30.05 -1.94
C THR A 40 15.50 28.59 -2.20
N PHE A 41 15.31 27.79 -1.14
CA PHE A 41 14.85 26.41 -1.26
C PHE A 41 13.48 26.31 -1.90
N THR A 42 12.51 27.10 -1.41
CA THR A 42 11.15 27.12 -1.94
C THR A 42 11.11 27.62 -3.39
N GLY A 43 11.99 28.55 -3.75
CA GLY A 43 12.14 29.05 -5.12
C GLY A 43 12.57 27.99 -6.14
N TRP A 44 13.09 26.83 -5.71
CA TRP A 44 13.38 25.71 -6.60
C TRP A 44 12.15 24.86 -6.96
N PHE A 45 11.03 25.04 -6.27
CA PHE A 45 9.83 24.25 -6.47
C PHE A 45 8.75 25.05 -7.19
N LYS A 46 8.00 24.36 -8.06
CA LYS A 46 6.78 24.91 -8.65
C LYS A 46 5.64 24.79 -7.65
N GLY A 47 4.97 25.90 -7.35
CA GLY A 47 3.75 25.87 -6.55
C GLY A 47 2.65 25.10 -7.29
N ALA A 48 1.93 24.24 -6.58
CA ALA A 48 0.83 23.46 -7.14
C ALA A 48 -0.42 23.56 -6.25
N SER A 49 -1.60 23.36 -6.87
CA SER A 49 -2.88 23.30 -6.17
C SER A 49 -3.23 21.85 -5.82
N LEU A 50 -3.98 21.65 -4.73
CA LEU A 50 -4.54 20.36 -4.36
C LEU A 50 -5.91 20.12 -5.03
N PRO A 51 -6.27 18.88 -5.38
CA PRO A 51 -5.48 17.65 -5.19
C PRO A 51 -4.32 17.54 -6.18
N TYR A 52 -3.25 16.87 -5.74
CA TYR A 52 -2.08 16.57 -6.58
C TYR A 52 -1.90 15.06 -6.71
N GLN A 53 -1.44 14.60 -7.88
CA GLN A 53 -1.21 13.20 -8.17
C GLN A 53 0.11 13.01 -8.92
N LEU A 54 0.83 11.95 -8.57
CA LEU A 54 2.06 11.51 -9.22
C LEU A 54 1.95 10.01 -9.51
N THR A 55 2.06 9.65 -10.79
CA THR A 55 2.13 8.25 -11.24
C THR A 55 3.58 7.78 -11.33
N ASP A 56 3.79 6.46 -11.26
CA ASP A 56 5.07 5.81 -11.53
C ASP A 56 5.67 6.21 -12.88
N SER A 57 4.89 6.14 -13.95
CA SER A 57 5.26 6.56 -15.30
C SER A 57 5.64 8.04 -15.35
N GLY A 58 4.88 8.91 -14.69
CA GLY A 58 5.18 10.34 -14.60
C GLY A 58 6.50 10.61 -13.87
N LEU A 59 6.78 9.84 -12.81
CA LEU A 59 8.04 9.93 -12.07
C LEU A 59 9.23 9.38 -12.87
N LEU A 60 9.06 8.21 -13.51
CA LEU A 60 10.10 7.52 -14.26
C LEU A 60 10.49 8.25 -15.53
N ASN A 61 9.51 8.87 -16.22
CA ASN A 61 9.71 9.66 -17.44
C ASN A 61 10.07 11.12 -17.16
N ASN A 62 10.17 11.55 -15.90
CA ASN A 62 10.58 12.92 -15.57
C ASN A 62 12.07 13.14 -15.87
N GLU A 63 12.35 13.92 -16.91
CA GLU A 63 13.70 14.24 -17.39
C GLU A 63 14.31 15.49 -16.73
N ASP A 64 13.62 16.12 -15.77
CA ASP A 64 14.17 17.29 -15.07
C ASP A 64 15.50 16.92 -14.38
N THR A 65 16.52 17.72 -14.69
CA THR A 65 17.90 17.56 -14.23
C THR A 65 18.27 18.53 -13.11
N THR A 66 17.40 19.49 -12.81
CA THR A 66 17.55 20.49 -11.74
C THR A 66 17.84 19.78 -10.44
N THR A 67 18.96 20.13 -9.79
CA THR A 67 19.44 19.41 -8.61
C THR A 67 19.41 20.33 -7.41
N ILE A 68 18.76 19.89 -6.33
CA ILE A 68 18.86 20.53 -5.02
C ILE A 68 20.28 20.29 -4.53
N ARG A 69 21.04 21.36 -4.24
CA ARG A 69 22.41 21.25 -3.73
C ARG A 69 22.40 20.44 -2.42
N SER A 70 23.13 19.32 -2.44
CA SER A 70 22.89 18.17 -1.56
C SER A 70 23.26 18.41 -0.11
N GLU A 71 24.12 19.38 0.18
CA GLU A 71 24.69 19.58 1.51
C GLU A 71 23.65 20.07 2.51
N VAL A 72 22.58 20.69 2.06
CA VAL A 72 21.56 21.24 2.96
C VAL A 72 20.37 20.30 3.13
N PHE A 73 19.96 19.61 2.07
CA PHE A 73 18.79 18.74 2.11
C PHE A 73 19.11 17.32 2.62
N ALA A 74 20.30 16.78 2.31
CA ALA A 74 20.63 15.39 2.62
C ALA A 74 20.80 15.13 4.14
N HIS A 75 21.15 16.15 4.93
CA HIS A 75 21.27 16.03 6.38
C HIS A 75 19.92 15.84 7.08
N TYR A 76 18.83 16.37 6.51
CA TYR A 76 17.49 16.22 7.07
C TYR A 76 16.85 14.86 6.75
N ILE A 77 17.38 14.14 5.75
CA ILE A 77 16.85 12.83 5.39
C ILE A 77 17.57 11.77 6.21
N SER A 78 16.87 11.24 7.21
CA SER A 78 17.38 10.15 8.04
C SER A 78 17.73 8.91 7.20
N ASP A 79 18.70 8.13 7.68
CA ASP A 79 19.12 6.91 6.98
C ASP A 79 18.00 5.86 6.92
N SER A 80 17.05 5.89 7.85
CA SER A 80 15.83 5.08 7.79
C SER A 80 14.96 5.43 6.58
N VAL A 81 14.80 6.72 6.26
CA VAL A 81 14.06 7.15 5.06
C VAL A 81 14.83 6.75 3.79
N LYS A 82 16.15 6.96 3.75
CA LYS A 82 16.98 6.51 2.62
C LYS A 82 16.88 5.01 2.38
N THR A 83 16.91 4.21 3.46
CA THR A 83 16.77 2.76 3.41
C THR A 83 15.39 2.35 2.91
N LYS A 84 14.31 3.03 3.30
CA LYS A 84 12.96 2.78 2.77
C LYS A 84 12.84 3.10 1.28
N LEU A 85 13.49 4.18 0.82
CA LEU A 85 13.43 4.59 -0.60
C LEU A 85 14.30 3.69 -1.50
N PHE A 86 15.52 3.39 -1.08
CA PHE A 86 16.55 2.78 -1.94
C PHE A 86 17.06 1.41 -1.48
N GLY A 87 16.68 0.94 -0.29
CA GLY A 87 17.31 -0.21 0.35
C GLY A 87 18.72 0.12 0.86
N LYS A 88 19.55 -0.90 1.06
CA LYS A 88 20.96 -0.72 1.40
C LYS A 88 21.72 -0.27 0.14
N THR A 89 22.04 1.03 0.04
CA THR A 89 22.84 1.58 -1.06
C THR A 89 23.92 2.50 -0.53
N THR A 90 25.10 2.49 -1.16
CA THR A 90 26.21 3.40 -0.91
C THR A 90 26.28 4.54 -1.94
N ALA A 91 25.40 4.52 -2.95
CA ALA A 91 25.40 5.50 -4.03
C ALA A 91 24.81 6.84 -3.57
N LYS A 92 25.45 7.95 -3.98
CA LYS A 92 25.00 9.31 -3.68
C LYS A 92 23.59 9.53 -4.25
N VAL A 93 22.70 10.07 -3.41
CA VAL A 93 21.34 10.41 -3.81
C VAL A 93 21.32 11.79 -4.46
N LYS A 94 20.73 11.87 -5.66
CA LYS A 94 20.41 13.13 -6.34
C LYS A 94 18.96 13.49 -6.05
N TYR A 95 18.72 14.73 -5.62
CA TYR A 95 17.39 15.26 -5.33
C TYR A 95 16.98 16.29 -6.38
N VAL A 96 15.76 16.15 -6.91
CA VAL A 96 15.19 17.00 -7.97
C VAL A 96 13.85 17.53 -7.45
N PRO A 97 13.64 18.86 -7.42
CA PRO A 97 12.39 19.43 -6.94
C PRO A 97 11.25 19.12 -7.93
N LEU A 98 10.06 18.73 -7.43
CA LEU A 98 8.88 18.54 -8.28
C LEU A 98 7.86 19.66 -8.04
N VAL A 99 7.22 19.66 -6.88
CA VAL A 99 6.16 20.62 -6.53
C VAL A 99 6.14 20.89 -5.03
N TYR A 100 5.51 21.99 -4.63
CA TYR A 100 5.23 22.26 -3.23
C TYR A 100 3.81 22.78 -3.00
N PHE A 101 3.32 22.58 -1.76
CA PHE A 101 2.01 22.98 -1.29
C PHE A 101 2.15 23.69 0.07
N LYS A 102 1.33 24.72 0.30
CA LYS A 102 1.20 25.36 1.61
C LYS A 102 -0.15 24.99 2.21
N GLN A 103 -0.15 24.44 3.41
CA GLN A 103 -1.35 24.37 4.24
C GLN A 103 -1.50 25.71 4.95
N ALA A 104 -2.67 26.33 4.88
CA ALA A 104 -2.88 27.66 5.43
C ALA A 104 -2.44 27.72 6.91
N ASN A 105 -1.43 28.55 7.20
CA ASN A 105 -0.80 28.78 8.51
C ASN A 105 -0.22 27.55 9.24
N ASN A 106 -0.03 26.41 8.56
CA ASN A 106 0.44 25.18 9.19
C ASN A 106 1.75 24.67 8.56
N GLU A 107 1.76 23.49 7.96
CA GLU A 107 2.95 22.90 7.33
C GLU A 107 3.06 23.22 5.83
N GLN A 108 4.29 23.06 5.32
CA GLN A 108 4.63 23.15 3.91
C GLN A 108 5.15 21.80 3.44
N TYR A 109 4.60 21.34 2.32
CA TYR A 109 4.80 20.00 1.79
C TYR A 109 5.55 20.08 0.47
N TYR A 110 6.65 19.36 0.35
CA TYR A 110 7.53 19.38 -0.82
C TYR A 110 7.66 17.97 -1.38
N VAL A 111 7.23 17.78 -2.63
CA VAL A 111 7.45 16.54 -3.35
C VAL A 111 8.80 16.63 -4.06
N VAL A 112 9.69 15.70 -3.74
CA VAL A 112 11.07 15.65 -4.26
C VAL A 112 11.30 14.32 -4.94
N LYS A 113 11.75 14.33 -6.20
CA LYS A 113 12.25 13.13 -6.87
C LYS A 113 13.66 12.85 -6.35
N ALA A 114 13.87 11.64 -5.86
CA ALA A 114 15.17 11.17 -5.38
C ALA A 114 15.67 10.04 -6.30
N VAL A 115 16.92 10.16 -6.76
CA VAL A 115 17.54 9.24 -7.72
C VAL A 115 18.84 8.71 -7.15
N SER A 116 18.99 7.38 -7.08
CA SER A 116 20.22 6.71 -6.66
C SER A 116 20.34 5.33 -7.30
N GLY A 117 21.52 4.98 -7.80
CA GLY A 117 21.79 3.66 -8.39
C GLY A 117 20.82 3.24 -9.51
N GLY A 118 20.32 4.19 -10.30
CA GLY A 118 19.33 3.95 -11.35
C GLY A 118 17.86 3.88 -10.87
N LYS A 119 17.62 3.78 -9.56
CA LYS A 119 16.28 3.82 -8.98
C LYS A 119 15.79 5.27 -8.85
N LYS A 120 14.56 5.54 -9.29
CA LYS A 120 13.87 6.81 -9.12
C LYS A 120 12.70 6.62 -8.14
N THR A 121 12.62 7.47 -7.13
CA THR A 121 11.55 7.48 -6.13
C THR A 121 11.08 8.92 -5.90
N ALA A 122 9.90 9.11 -5.32
CA ALA A 122 9.45 10.40 -4.82
C ALA A 122 9.28 10.33 -3.30
N MET A 123 9.67 11.41 -2.65
CA MET A 123 9.50 11.62 -1.22
C MET A 123 8.73 12.92 -0.98
N LEU A 124 7.98 12.94 0.12
CA LEU A 124 7.26 14.11 0.60
C LEU A 124 7.97 14.60 1.85
N ALA A 125 8.63 15.76 1.77
CA ALA A 125 9.24 16.42 2.92
C ALA A 125 8.26 17.45 3.50
N VAL A 126 8.16 17.48 4.83
CA VAL A 126 7.26 18.38 5.56
C VAL A 126 8.10 19.33 6.40
N PHE A 127 7.78 20.61 6.29
CA PHE A 127 8.40 21.68 7.06
C PHE A 127 7.31 22.45 7.80
N ASP A 128 7.64 23.03 8.96
CA ASP A 128 6.75 23.99 9.59
C ASP A 128 6.83 25.38 8.92
N LYS A 129 6.01 26.30 9.43
CA LYS A 129 5.98 27.71 9.00
C LYS A 129 7.32 28.44 9.19
N ASP A 130 8.16 27.96 10.12
CA ASP A 130 9.46 28.53 10.49
C ASP A 130 10.61 27.83 9.74
N ALA A 131 10.28 27.13 8.64
CA ALA A 131 11.20 26.42 7.77
C ALA A 131 11.97 25.27 8.43
N GLN A 132 11.51 24.77 9.58
CA GLN A 132 12.14 23.63 10.23
C GLN A 132 11.65 22.34 9.60
N PHE A 133 12.59 21.45 9.27
CA PHE A 133 12.25 20.11 8.79
C PHE A 133 11.56 19.32 9.91
N LEU A 134 10.38 18.78 9.61
CA LEU A 134 9.61 17.97 10.55
C LEU A 134 9.78 16.47 10.27
N ASN A 135 9.52 16.06 9.03
CA ASN A 135 9.60 14.65 8.64
C ASN A 135 9.65 14.46 7.12
N ALA A 136 10.00 13.25 6.67
CA ALA A 136 9.94 12.84 5.28
C ALA A 136 9.24 11.49 5.11
N PHE A 137 8.37 11.41 4.11
CA PHE A 137 7.57 10.23 3.80
C PHE A 137 7.95 9.66 2.42
N PRO A 138 8.03 8.33 2.26
CA PRO A 138 8.22 7.69 0.96
C PRO A 138 6.93 7.80 0.13
N PHE A 139 6.77 8.93 -0.55
CA PHE A 139 5.56 9.29 -1.27
C PHE A 139 5.22 8.30 -2.37
N LEU A 140 6.17 8.00 -3.27
CA LEU A 140 6.00 7.01 -4.34
C LEU A 140 7.31 6.23 -4.53
N VAL A 141 7.24 4.91 -4.42
CA VAL A 141 8.39 4.02 -4.59
C VAL A 141 8.00 2.95 -5.61
N PRO A 142 8.24 3.20 -6.92
CA PRO A 142 7.92 2.23 -7.96
C PRO A 142 8.60 0.89 -7.69
N ASP A 143 7.85 -0.19 -7.92
CA ASP A 143 8.40 -1.54 -7.93
C ASP A 143 8.98 -1.86 -9.33
N ALA A 144 9.43 -3.10 -9.52
CA ALA A 144 9.99 -3.56 -10.79
C ALA A 144 9.02 -4.48 -11.57
N ASP A 145 7.78 -4.65 -11.10
CA ASP A 145 6.79 -5.52 -11.72
C ASP A 145 6.07 -4.76 -12.85
N PRO A 146 6.24 -5.16 -14.12
CA PRO A 146 5.58 -4.48 -15.24
C PRO A 146 4.05 -4.65 -15.25
N LYS A 147 3.49 -5.50 -14.38
CA LYS A 147 2.03 -5.71 -14.25
C LYS A 147 1.38 -4.80 -13.22
N THR A 148 2.17 -4.08 -12.45
CA THR A 148 1.65 -3.13 -11.47
C THR A 148 1.68 -1.72 -12.05
N SER A 149 0.73 -0.90 -11.61
CA SER A 149 0.82 0.54 -11.75
C SER A 149 0.63 1.17 -10.38
N GLN A 150 1.45 2.17 -10.08
CA GLN A 150 1.43 2.84 -8.79
C GLN A 150 1.14 4.33 -8.95
N VAL A 151 0.36 4.84 -8.02
CA VAL A 151 0.02 6.25 -7.97
C VAL A 151 0.00 6.75 -6.53
N SER A 152 0.46 7.97 -6.34
CA SER A 152 0.43 8.63 -5.03
C SER A 152 -0.13 10.02 -5.18
N SER A 153 -1.01 10.41 -4.25
CA SER A 153 -1.70 11.68 -4.30
C SER A 153 -1.82 12.33 -2.93
N ILE A 154 -1.99 13.64 -2.96
CA ILE A 154 -2.33 14.47 -1.80
C ILE A 154 -3.70 15.07 -2.10
N ASP A 155 -4.69 14.81 -1.25
CA ASP A 155 -6.03 15.37 -1.42
C ASP A 155 -6.14 16.80 -0.86
N LYS A 156 -7.33 17.40 -0.95
CA LYS A 156 -7.57 18.77 -0.45
C LYS A 156 -7.47 18.91 1.07
N TYR A 157 -7.52 17.79 1.80
CA TYR A 157 -7.39 17.71 3.25
C TYR A 157 -5.98 17.29 3.67
N PHE A 158 -5.03 17.26 2.73
CA PHE A 158 -3.65 16.82 2.94
C PHE A 158 -3.50 15.34 3.32
N SER A 159 -4.52 14.50 3.07
CA SER A 159 -4.38 13.05 3.18
C SER A 159 -3.51 12.53 2.03
N ILE A 160 -2.55 11.70 2.38
CA ILE A 160 -1.60 11.09 1.44
C ILE A 160 -2.13 9.71 1.07
N ASN A 161 -2.53 9.54 -0.18
CA ASN A 161 -3.02 8.28 -0.69
C ASN A 161 -1.91 7.62 -1.51
N ARG A 162 -1.65 6.33 -1.27
CA ARG A 162 -0.78 5.50 -2.10
C ARG A 162 -1.62 4.34 -2.61
N ALA A 163 -1.82 4.26 -3.91
CA ALA A 163 -2.56 3.17 -4.53
C ALA A 163 -1.65 2.37 -5.47
N ILE A 164 -1.86 1.07 -5.48
CA ILE A 164 -1.25 0.12 -6.41
C ILE A 164 -2.37 -0.64 -7.08
N SER A 165 -2.33 -0.71 -8.40
CA SER A 165 -3.18 -1.60 -9.18
C SER A 165 -2.33 -2.70 -9.80
N ARG A 166 -2.85 -3.91 -9.90
CA ARG A 166 -2.20 -5.04 -10.56
C ARG A 166 -3.14 -5.66 -11.57
N LYS A 167 -2.62 -5.86 -12.79
CA LYS A 167 -3.33 -6.57 -13.84
C LYS A 167 -3.15 -8.09 -13.68
N MET A 168 -4.25 -8.79 -13.47
CA MET A 168 -4.31 -10.25 -13.34
C MET A 168 -4.48 -10.94 -14.71
N PRO A 169 -4.18 -12.24 -14.82
CA PRO A 169 -4.62 -13.04 -15.96
C PRO A 169 -6.14 -12.91 -16.11
N ASN A 170 -6.63 -12.62 -17.33
CA ASN A 170 -8.02 -12.27 -17.67
C ASN A 170 -8.40 -10.78 -17.58
N ASP A 171 -7.43 -9.86 -17.60
CA ASP A 171 -7.66 -8.40 -17.63
C ASP A 171 -8.39 -7.83 -16.40
N VAL A 172 -8.58 -8.61 -15.34
CA VAL A 172 -9.08 -8.14 -14.05
C VAL A 172 -8.01 -7.27 -13.40
N ILE A 173 -8.41 -6.09 -12.91
CA ILE A 173 -7.55 -5.18 -12.16
C ILE A 173 -7.91 -5.32 -10.69
N VAL A 174 -6.94 -5.71 -9.87
CA VAL A 174 -7.06 -5.65 -8.41
C VAL A 174 -6.33 -4.42 -7.91
N GLU A 175 -6.88 -3.76 -6.89
CA GLU A 175 -6.34 -2.53 -6.32
C GLU A 175 -6.04 -2.72 -4.84
N GLY A 176 -5.00 -2.04 -4.37
CA GLY A 176 -4.68 -1.86 -2.96
C GLY A 176 -4.41 -0.38 -2.70
N LYS A 177 -4.73 0.09 -1.51
CA LYS A 177 -4.67 1.51 -1.17
C LYS A 177 -4.32 1.73 0.30
N ASP A 178 -3.27 2.49 0.54
CA ASP A 178 -2.99 3.05 1.87
C ASP A 178 -3.33 4.54 1.90
N VAL A 179 -3.85 5.00 3.03
CA VAL A 179 -4.09 6.42 3.33
C VAL A 179 -3.34 6.80 4.59
N TYR A 180 -2.54 7.85 4.51
CA TYR A 180 -1.77 8.39 5.62
C TYR A 180 -2.19 9.82 5.90
N ALA A 181 -2.11 10.23 7.16
CA ALA A 181 -2.22 11.62 7.58
C ALA A 181 -0.94 12.02 8.33
N PHE A 182 -0.52 13.27 8.16
CA PHE A 182 0.54 13.85 8.97
C PHE A 182 -0.06 14.38 10.28
N ASP A 183 0.49 13.94 11.40
CA ASP A 183 0.17 14.45 12.72
C ASP A 183 1.23 15.48 13.12
N GLY A 184 0.83 16.76 13.13
CA GLY A 184 1.69 17.88 13.49
C GLY A 184 2.16 17.87 14.96
N ALA A 185 1.41 17.23 15.87
CA ALA A 185 1.79 17.15 17.28
C ALA A 185 2.91 16.13 17.51
N THR A 186 2.80 14.95 16.88
CA THR A 186 3.84 13.90 16.95
C THR A 186 4.91 14.04 15.86
N LYS A 187 4.72 14.98 14.93
CA LYS A 187 5.57 15.19 13.73
C LYS A 187 5.77 13.91 12.93
N SER A 188 4.73 13.08 12.83
CA SER A 188 4.82 11.74 12.25
C SER A 188 3.68 11.45 11.28
N PHE A 189 3.86 10.46 10.41
CA PHE A 189 2.81 9.99 9.51
C PHE A 189 2.10 8.79 10.13
N ALA A 190 0.79 8.91 10.32
CA ALA A 190 -0.06 7.83 10.80
C ALA A 190 -0.76 7.17 9.61
N LEU A 191 -0.77 5.83 9.58
CA LEU A 191 -1.62 5.05 8.67
C LEU A 191 -3.06 5.14 9.17
N VAL A 192 -3.93 5.73 8.36
CA VAL A 192 -5.36 5.92 8.67
C VAL A 192 -6.21 4.79 8.11
N MET A 193 -5.86 4.31 6.91
CA MET A 193 -6.60 3.26 6.21
C MET A 193 -5.63 2.41 5.40
N THR A 194 -5.85 1.11 5.36
CA THR A 194 -5.19 0.20 4.43
C THR A 194 -6.26 -0.70 3.82
N ASP A 195 -6.27 -0.72 2.50
CA ASP A 195 -6.97 -1.68 1.67
C ASP A 195 -5.89 -2.53 1.01
N VAL A 196 -5.83 -3.80 1.38
CA VAL A 196 -4.72 -4.66 0.98
C VAL A 196 -4.93 -5.02 -0.49
N LEU A 197 -3.87 -4.95 -1.29
CA LEU A 197 -3.91 -5.46 -2.66
C LEU A 197 -4.32 -6.94 -2.62
N GLU A 198 -5.57 -7.22 -2.96
CA GLU A 198 -6.11 -8.57 -2.89
C GLU A 198 -5.36 -9.45 -3.89
N ASP A 199 -4.51 -10.32 -3.37
CA ASP A 199 -4.14 -11.52 -4.07
C ASP A 199 -5.32 -12.47 -3.88
N ASN A 200 -5.93 -12.95 -4.97
CA ASN A 200 -7.00 -13.97 -4.95
C ASN A 200 -6.55 -15.31 -4.29
N ASN A 201 -5.46 -15.31 -3.54
CA ASN A 201 -4.81 -16.38 -2.80
C ASN A 201 -4.84 -16.19 -1.27
N GLN A 202 -5.70 -15.33 -0.69
CA GLN A 202 -5.91 -15.40 0.77
C GLN A 202 -6.32 -16.82 1.15
N GLU A 203 -5.50 -17.54 1.92
CA GLU A 203 -5.80 -18.92 2.30
C GLU A 203 -7.08 -18.96 3.13
N LEU A 204 -8.05 -19.77 2.72
CA LEU A 204 -9.31 -19.92 3.44
C LEU A 204 -9.05 -20.52 4.83
N ILE A 205 -9.27 -19.72 5.87
CA ILE A 205 -9.11 -20.16 7.26
C ILE A 205 -10.39 -20.85 7.73
N ASN A 206 -10.27 -22.11 8.15
CA ASN A 206 -11.37 -22.86 8.76
C ASN A 206 -11.37 -22.62 10.29
N PRO A 207 -12.33 -21.89 10.85
CA PRO A 207 -12.30 -21.46 12.26
C PRO A 207 -12.52 -22.60 13.26
N ILE A 208 -12.93 -23.78 12.80
CA ILE A 208 -13.17 -24.97 13.64
C ILE A 208 -12.16 -26.09 13.36
N ASP A 209 -11.07 -25.78 12.65
CA ASP A 209 -10.11 -26.78 12.18
C ASP A 209 -9.48 -27.60 13.32
N THR A 210 -9.21 -26.94 14.44
CA THR A 210 -8.61 -27.45 15.69
C THR A 210 -9.57 -28.20 16.60
N LEU A 211 -10.89 -28.18 16.35
CA LEU A 211 -11.86 -28.86 17.19
C LEU A 211 -11.82 -30.40 17.00
N SER A 212 -12.39 -31.12 17.97
CA SER A 212 -12.41 -32.58 18.03
C SER A 212 -13.07 -33.24 16.80
N LYS A 213 -12.50 -34.38 16.38
CA LYS A 213 -12.91 -35.19 15.22
C LYS A 213 -13.15 -36.67 15.58
N LYS A 214 -13.90 -36.96 16.64
CA LYS A 214 -14.11 -38.31 17.17
C LYS A 214 -15.28 -39.04 16.49
N THR A 215 -16.30 -38.30 16.06
CA THR A 215 -17.49 -38.89 15.43
C THR A 215 -17.23 -39.28 13.97
N PRO A 216 -17.98 -40.27 13.41
CA PRO A 216 -17.79 -40.71 12.02
C PRO A 216 -17.96 -39.59 10.98
N PHE A 217 -18.81 -38.60 11.28
CA PHE A 217 -19.10 -37.46 10.41
C PHE A 217 -18.11 -36.31 10.56
N ALA A 218 -17.29 -36.31 11.61
CA ALA A 218 -16.30 -35.26 11.77
C ALA A 218 -15.20 -35.38 10.72
N GLY A 219 -14.78 -34.24 10.20
CA GLY A 219 -13.77 -34.13 9.14
C GLY A 219 -13.97 -32.89 8.27
N ASP A 220 -13.02 -32.71 7.36
CA ASP A 220 -13.06 -31.64 6.38
C ASP A 220 -13.50 -32.23 5.05
N TYR A 221 -14.55 -31.68 4.46
CA TYR A 221 -15.11 -32.08 3.19
C TYR A 221 -14.84 -30.99 2.18
N ILE A 222 -13.98 -31.27 1.19
CA ILE A 222 -13.37 -30.26 0.34
C ILE A 222 -13.72 -30.56 -1.11
N LYS A 223 -14.39 -29.62 -1.77
CA LYS A 223 -14.61 -29.67 -3.22
C LYS A 223 -13.43 -29.04 -3.96
N ASP A 224 -12.97 -27.90 -3.47
CA ASP A 224 -11.78 -27.17 -3.92
C ASP A 224 -11.29 -26.21 -2.82
N LYS A 225 -10.24 -25.42 -3.09
CA LYS A 225 -9.62 -24.51 -2.10
C LYS A 225 -10.56 -23.41 -1.57
N ARG A 226 -11.69 -23.15 -2.26
CA ARG A 226 -12.67 -22.10 -1.95
C ARG A 226 -14.06 -22.66 -1.65
N ASN A 227 -14.19 -23.98 -1.54
CA ASN A 227 -15.46 -24.64 -1.31
C ASN A 227 -15.26 -25.79 -0.32
N ILE A 228 -15.46 -25.50 0.96
CA ILE A 228 -15.24 -26.44 2.05
C ILE A 228 -16.46 -26.53 2.98
N VAL A 229 -16.66 -27.72 3.51
CA VAL A 229 -17.59 -28.02 4.59
C VAL A 229 -16.81 -28.73 5.68
N SER A 230 -16.65 -28.09 6.82
CA SER A 230 -15.96 -28.66 7.97
C SER A 230 -16.99 -29.08 8.99
N ILE A 231 -16.90 -30.33 9.45
CA ILE A 231 -17.78 -30.90 10.46
C ILE A 231 -16.93 -31.33 11.65
N ARG A 232 -17.40 -31.01 12.85
CA ARG A 232 -16.75 -31.29 14.12
C ARG A 232 -17.77 -31.83 15.11
N ASP A 233 -17.25 -32.46 16.16
CA ASP A 233 -18.10 -32.99 17.23
C ASP A 233 -18.90 -31.85 17.89
N GLY A 234 -20.20 -32.07 18.10
CA GLY A 234 -21.04 -31.16 18.87
C GLY A 234 -20.85 -31.34 20.38
N HIS A 235 -21.75 -30.71 21.15
CA HIS A 235 -21.73 -30.87 22.60
C HIS A 235 -22.10 -32.30 23.04
N ASN A 236 -22.93 -32.99 22.26
CA ASN A 236 -23.36 -34.35 22.46
C ASN A 236 -23.48 -35.10 21.12
N GLU A 237 -23.78 -36.40 21.16
CA GLU A 237 -23.87 -37.26 19.96
C GLU A 237 -24.98 -36.88 18.97
N LYS A 238 -25.96 -36.08 19.40
CA LYS A 238 -27.06 -35.59 18.55
C LYS A 238 -26.74 -34.26 17.89
N GLU A 239 -25.57 -33.69 18.15
CA GLU A 239 -25.16 -32.39 17.66
C GLU A 239 -23.86 -32.50 16.87
N ILE A 240 -23.75 -31.68 15.82
CA ILE A 240 -22.51 -31.45 15.10
C ILE A 240 -22.26 -29.95 15.00
N GLN A 241 -20.99 -29.56 15.08
CA GLN A 241 -20.57 -28.20 14.73
C GLN A 241 -20.15 -28.17 13.27
N PHE A 242 -20.53 -27.12 12.55
CA PHE A 242 -20.16 -26.99 11.15
C PHE A 242 -19.63 -25.60 10.80
N PHE A 243 -18.83 -25.56 9.75
CA PHE A 243 -18.42 -24.37 9.01
C PHE A 243 -18.51 -24.68 7.52
N VAL A 244 -19.26 -23.87 6.79
CA VAL A 244 -19.41 -23.95 5.33
C VAL A 244 -18.86 -22.65 4.78
N HIS A 245 -17.93 -22.75 3.84
CA HIS A 245 -17.51 -21.65 2.98
C HIS A 245 -17.67 -22.11 1.54
N PHE A 246 -18.29 -21.27 0.72
CA PHE A 246 -18.47 -21.54 -0.69
C PHE A 246 -18.16 -20.30 -1.51
N GLU A 247 -17.64 -20.55 -2.70
CA GLU A 247 -17.37 -19.54 -3.71
C GLU A 247 -17.77 -20.09 -5.08
N ARG A 248 -18.62 -19.34 -5.77
CA ARG A 248 -19.13 -19.65 -7.11
C ARG A 248 -19.05 -18.42 -7.99
N MET A 249 -19.11 -18.66 -9.30
CA MET A 249 -19.09 -17.60 -10.31
C MET A 249 -17.88 -16.67 -10.11
N ASN A 250 -16.70 -17.24 -9.92
CA ASN A 250 -15.44 -16.50 -9.72
C ASN A 250 -15.52 -15.43 -8.61
N GLY A 251 -16.13 -15.76 -7.47
CA GLY A 251 -16.23 -14.85 -6.33
C GLY A 251 -17.49 -13.98 -6.30
N GLU A 252 -18.23 -13.86 -7.41
CA GLU A 252 -19.49 -13.09 -7.46
C GLU A 252 -20.56 -13.65 -6.51
N CYS A 253 -20.43 -14.92 -6.15
CA CYS A 253 -21.30 -15.56 -5.18
C CYS A 253 -20.50 -16.35 -4.15
N ASN A 254 -20.24 -15.70 -3.03
CA ASN A 254 -19.54 -16.27 -1.90
C ASN A 254 -20.35 -16.13 -0.61
N GLY A 255 -20.03 -16.97 0.38
CA GLY A 255 -20.66 -16.86 1.68
C GLY A 255 -20.10 -17.86 2.68
N GLU A 256 -20.28 -17.52 3.96
CA GLU A 256 -19.88 -18.35 5.09
C GLU A 256 -21.06 -18.59 6.02
N LEU A 257 -21.18 -19.83 6.49
CA LEU A 257 -22.15 -20.19 7.51
C LEU A 257 -21.50 -21.13 8.53
N LYS A 258 -21.67 -20.81 9.81
CA LYS A 258 -21.23 -21.66 10.91
C LYS A 258 -22.33 -21.79 11.95
N GLY A 259 -22.35 -22.92 12.64
CA GLY A 259 -23.35 -23.17 13.67
C GLY A 259 -23.35 -24.59 14.17
N THR A 260 -24.41 -24.93 14.88
CA THR A 260 -24.66 -26.27 15.41
C THR A 260 -25.87 -26.86 14.70
N ALA A 261 -25.72 -28.02 14.08
CA ALA A 261 -26.81 -28.76 13.46
C ALA A 261 -27.19 -29.97 14.32
N LEU A 262 -28.48 -30.29 14.32
CA LEU A 262 -29.04 -31.42 15.08
C LEU A 262 -29.20 -32.64 14.16
N MET A 263 -28.71 -33.79 14.60
CA MET A 263 -28.92 -35.07 13.95
C MET A 263 -30.40 -35.45 14.04
N THR A 264 -31.09 -35.46 12.90
CA THR A 264 -32.50 -35.88 12.78
C THR A 264 -32.64 -37.34 12.35
N SER A 265 -31.57 -37.92 11.79
CA SER A 265 -31.48 -39.34 11.45
C SER A 265 -30.05 -39.83 11.63
N SER A 266 -29.78 -41.11 11.36
CA SER A 266 -28.42 -41.66 11.41
C SER A 266 -27.45 -41.05 10.38
N LYS A 267 -27.95 -40.34 9.36
CA LYS A 267 -27.13 -39.74 8.29
C LYS A 267 -27.59 -38.34 7.91
N THR A 268 -28.48 -37.73 8.67
CA THR A 268 -29.03 -36.41 8.36
C THR A 268 -28.88 -35.50 9.56
N ALA A 269 -28.28 -34.33 9.35
CA ALA A 269 -28.30 -33.23 10.31
C ALA A 269 -29.02 -32.03 9.73
N VAL A 270 -29.70 -31.26 10.58
CA VAL A 270 -30.44 -30.06 10.19
C VAL A 270 -29.99 -28.90 11.06
N TYR A 271 -29.56 -27.83 10.41
CA TYR A 271 -29.38 -26.53 11.02
C TYR A 271 -30.67 -25.72 10.84
N ASN A 272 -31.19 -25.21 11.94
CA ASN A 272 -32.30 -24.26 11.98
C ASN A 272 -32.13 -23.41 13.24
N GLN A 273 -31.97 -22.10 13.08
CA GLN A 273 -31.81 -21.16 14.19
C GLN A 273 -33.14 -20.44 14.41
N GLY A 274 -33.64 -20.44 15.66
CA GLY A 274 -34.87 -19.74 16.00
C GLY A 274 -34.80 -18.25 15.62
N GLY A 275 -35.73 -17.80 14.78
CA GLY A 275 -35.80 -16.43 14.27
C GLY A 275 -35.05 -16.17 12.96
N ASP A 276 -34.33 -17.15 12.42
CA ASP A 276 -33.69 -17.10 11.09
C ASP A 276 -34.41 -18.07 10.15
N PRO A 277 -34.91 -17.64 8.97
CA PRO A 277 -35.53 -18.54 7.99
C PRO A 277 -34.53 -19.50 7.32
N CYS A 278 -33.24 -19.41 7.64
CA CYS A 278 -32.22 -20.31 7.10
C CYS A 278 -32.34 -21.73 7.67
N ARG A 279 -32.71 -22.68 6.79
CA ARG A 279 -32.71 -24.11 7.07
C ARG A 279 -31.75 -24.85 6.13
N LEU A 280 -30.70 -25.45 6.70
CA LEU A 280 -29.67 -26.17 5.96
C LEU A 280 -29.63 -27.65 6.38
N GLU A 281 -29.70 -28.55 5.41
CA GLU A 281 -29.63 -29.99 5.62
C GLU A 281 -28.29 -30.55 5.17
N PHE A 282 -27.72 -31.41 6.00
CA PHE A 282 -26.50 -32.16 5.75
C PHE A 282 -26.86 -33.63 5.59
N HIS A 283 -26.64 -34.19 4.40
CA HIS A 283 -26.88 -35.59 4.10
C HIS A 283 -25.54 -36.32 3.97
N PHE A 284 -25.20 -37.13 4.97
CA PHE A 284 -23.93 -37.81 5.07
C PHE A 284 -23.94 -39.15 4.33
N THR A 285 -22.85 -39.40 3.60
CA THR A 285 -22.49 -40.74 3.11
C THR A 285 -21.23 -41.22 3.83
N SER A 286 -20.71 -42.38 3.44
CA SER A 286 -19.44 -42.89 4.01
C SER A 286 -18.23 -41.99 3.70
N ASN A 287 -18.28 -41.21 2.62
CA ASN A 287 -17.14 -40.43 2.15
C ASN A 287 -17.48 -39.03 1.64
N SER A 288 -18.71 -38.56 1.82
CA SER A 288 -19.12 -37.22 1.41
C SER A 288 -20.21 -36.66 2.30
N VAL A 289 -20.40 -35.34 2.23
CA VAL A 289 -21.57 -34.65 2.75
C VAL A 289 -22.23 -33.91 1.61
N ARG A 290 -23.55 -34.07 1.48
CA ARG A 290 -24.36 -33.28 0.57
C ARG A 290 -25.10 -32.20 1.36
N LEU A 291 -24.86 -30.95 0.99
CA LEU A 291 -25.60 -29.79 1.48
C LEU A 291 -26.85 -29.59 0.63
N LYS A 292 -27.97 -29.32 1.31
CA LYS A 292 -29.20 -28.85 0.69
C LYS A 292 -29.80 -27.72 1.53
N GLU A 293 -29.92 -26.55 0.93
CA GLU A 293 -30.69 -25.45 1.48
C GLU A 293 -32.18 -25.77 1.30
N ALA A 294 -32.87 -25.99 2.42
CA ALA A 294 -34.31 -26.22 2.39
C ALA A 294 -35.08 -24.89 2.38
N GLU A 295 -34.57 -23.88 3.09
CA GLU A 295 -35.21 -22.56 3.21
C GLU A 295 -34.14 -21.46 3.32
N GLY A 296 -34.20 -20.46 2.44
CA GLY A 296 -33.85 -19.05 2.68
C GLY A 296 -32.46 -18.64 3.18
N CYS A 297 -31.46 -19.52 3.29
CA CYS A 297 -30.11 -19.14 3.75
C CYS A 297 -29.41 -18.12 2.86
N GLY A 298 -29.65 -18.14 1.54
CA GLY A 298 -29.04 -17.20 0.59
C GLY A 298 -29.59 -15.77 0.68
N GLN A 299 -30.91 -15.61 0.65
CA GLN A 299 -31.57 -14.29 0.48
C GLN A 299 -31.38 -13.32 1.65
N TYR A 300 -31.18 -13.80 2.89
CA TYR A 300 -31.11 -12.92 4.08
C TYR A 300 -29.68 -12.52 4.48
N ARG A 301 -28.64 -13.07 3.82
CA ARG A 301 -27.22 -12.79 4.13
C ARG A 301 -26.46 -12.11 3.00
N GLY A 302 -27.16 -11.54 2.02
CA GLY A 302 -26.53 -10.89 0.85
C GLY A 302 -25.94 -11.87 -0.17
N VAL A 303 -26.18 -13.17 -0.01
CA VAL A 303 -25.73 -14.21 -0.93
C VAL A 303 -26.78 -14.40 -2.03
N LYS A 304 -26.43 -14.14 -3.28
CA LYS A 304 -27.37 -14.29 -4.41
C LYS A 304 -27.65 -15.74 -4.83
N CYS A 305 -27.11 -16.75 -4.14
CA CYS A 305 -27.18 -18.15 -4.57
C CYS A 305 -27.53 -19.14 -3.47
N ILE A 306 -28.05 -20.28 -3.93
CA ILE A 306 -28.45 -21.43 -3.13
C ILE A 306 -27.22 -22.24 -2.68
N ILE A 307 -27.18 -22.60 -1.39
CA ILE A 307 -26.16 -23.42 -0.75
C ILE A 307 -26.47 -24.91 -0.97
N GLU A 308 -26.05 -25.44 -2.12
CA GLU A 308 -26.28 -26.84 -2.49
C GLU A 308 -25.04 -27.51 -3.08
N GLY A 309 -24.69 -28.73 -2.68
CA GLY A 309 -23.58 -29.43 -3.33
C GLY A 309 -23.13 -30.68 -2.61
N SER A 310 -22.32 -31.49 -3.27
CA SER A 310 -21.69 -32.68 -2.69
C SER A 310 -20.20 -32.44 -2.48
N PHE A 311 -19.72 -32.66 -1.27
CA PHE A 311 -18.35 -32.38 -0.84
C PHE A 311 -17.71 -33.69 -0.38
N PRO A 312 -16.65 -34.17 -1.05
CA PRO A 312 -15.97 -35.39 -0.64
C PRO A 312 -15.11 -35.15 0.60
N LYS A 313 -15.05 -36.14 1.49
CA LYS A 313 -14.22 -36.10 2.71
C LYS A 313 -12.75 -36.09 2.32
N LYS A 314 -12.01 -35.11 2.80
CA LYS A 314 -10.55 -35.03 2.66
C LYS A 314 -9.94 -36.26 3.31
N ARG A 315 -9.11 -36.97 2.56
CA ARG A 315 -8.33 -38.09 3.11
C ARG A 315 -7.27 -37.53 4.04
N GLU A 316 -7.19 -38.07 5.25
CA GLU A 316 -6.09 -37.76 6.16
C GLU A 316 -4.80 -38.33 5.54
N SER A 317 -3.81 -37.47 5.30
CA SER A 317 -2.47 -37.91 4.96
C SER A 317 -1.88 -38.57 6.20
N LYS A 318 -1.47 -39.84 6.10
CA LYS A 318 -0.70 -40.50 7.17
C LYS A 318 0.52 -39.62 7.47
N THR A 319 0.61 -39.10 8.69
CA THR A 319 1.78 -38.37 9.17
C THR A 319 3.02 -39.25 9.02
N GLU A 320 4.05 -38.75 8.33
CA GLU A 320 5.38 -39.37 8.32
C GLU A 320 5.92 -39.40 9.74
N SER A 321 5.76 -40.54 10.41
CA SER A 321 6.37 -40.83 11.68
C SER A 321 7.90 -40.94 11.53
N GLY A 322 8.61 -39.94 12.08
CA GLY A 322 9.88 -40.13 12.78
C GLY A 322 11.10 -40.55 11.96
N LYS A 323 11.83 -39.58 11.39
CA LYS A 323 13.29 -39.73 11.21
C LYS A 323 13.97 -39.53 12.56
N GLN A 324 14.28 -40.62 13.26
CA GLN A 324 15.27 -40.66 14.33
C GLN A 324 16.61 -40.13 13.78
N LYS A 325 17.08 -39.01 14.32
CA LYS A 325 18.49 -38.61 14.25
C LYS A 325 19.28 -39.59 15.12
N LYS A 326 20.14 -40.41 14.52
CA LYS A 326 21.21 -41.09 15.24
C LYS A 326 22.30 -40.06 15.60
N SER A 327 22.65 -40.07 16.88
CA SER A 327 23.90 -39.54 17.42
C SER A 327 25.09 -40.33 16.89
#